data_AF-A0AAU5KAK3-F1
#
_entry.id   AF-A0AAU5KAK3-F1
#
_cell.length_a   1.000
_cell.length_b   1.000
_cell.length_c   1.000
_cell.angle_alpha   90.00
_cell.angle_beta   90.00
_cell.angle_gamma   90.00
#
_symmetry.space_group_name_H-M   'P 1'
#
loop_
_entity.id
_entity.type
_entity.pdbx_description
1 polymer ?
#
loop_
_entity_poly.entity_id
_entity_poly.type
_entity_poly.pdbx_seq_one_letter_code
_entity_poly.pdbx_strand_id
1 'polypeptide(L)'
;MPLPAEQDSTVPAERREPAATGSDKPAVVKRDATVIVAGGTSDSHTWNLVFLQLLLEELGFDVVNLGPCVPTDLLVAESLARRPALLVVSSVNGHGYQDGIRMIGKVRECAELSALPAVIGGKLGIAGAQSAEQLAELIAAGYDAVFDDGAEGIASFQRLLDSLPQRVLT
;
A
#
# COMPACT_ATOMS: atom_id res chain seq x y z
N MET A 1 64.01 18.10 50.16
CA MET A 1 63.81 16.77 49.56
C MET A 1 62.70 16.89 48.53
N PRO A 2 62.99 16.90 47.22
CA PRO A 2 61.98 16.88 46.18
C PRO A 2 61.67 15.43 45.76
N LEU A 3 60.43 15.18 45.36
CA LEU A 3 60.04 14.06 44.49
C LEU A 3 59.24 14.65 43.32
N PRO A 4 59.65 14.42 42.07
CA PRO A 4 58.79 14.56 40.91
C PRO A 4 58.37 13.18 40.40
N ALA A 5 57.18 13.09 39.79
CA ALA A 5 56.90 12.21 38.66
C ALA A 5 55.52 12.55 38.09
N GLU A 6 55.50 13.30 36.99
CA GLU A 6 54.40 13.28 36.03
C GLU A 6 54.35 11.90 35.37
N GLN A 7 53.16 11.32 35.22
CA GLN A 7 52.90 10.21 34.31
C GLN A 7 51.59 10.45 33.57
N ASP A 8 51.78 11.09 32.41
CA ASP A 8 51.34 10.67 31.08
C ASP A 8 49.98 9.98 30.91
N SER A 9 49.06 10.81 30.41
CA SER A 9 47.97 10.52 29.49
C SER A 9 48.13 9.21 28.68
N THR A 10 47.21 8.27 28.89
CA THR A 10 46.84 7.31 27.84
C THR A 10 45.31 7.18 27.78
N VAL A 11 44.72 7.90 26.83
CA VAL A 11 43.33 7.72 26.40
C VAL A 11 43.25 6.39 25.64
N PRO A 12 42.31 5.47 25.96
CA PRO A 12 42.19 4.21 25.24
C PRO A 12 41.68 4.44 23.81
N ALA A 13 42.35 3.80 22.86
CA ALA A 13 42.07 3.88 21.42
C ALA A 13 40.63 3.47 21.09
N GLU A 14 39.88 4.39 20.49
CA GLU A 14 38.58 4.10 19.89
C GLU A 14 38.72 3.04 18.80
N ARG A 15 37.96 1.96 18.99
CA ARG A 15 37.86 0.84 18.06
C ARG A 15 37.06 1.34 16.83
N ARG A 16 37.77 1.72 15.75
CA ARG A 16 37.13 2.06 14.47
C ARG A 16 36.35 0.86 13.95
N GLU A 17 35.03 0.97 13.96
CA GLU A 17 34.14 0.04 13.25
C GLU A 17 34.39 0.18 11.74
N PRO A 18 34.45 -0.93 10.98
CA PRO A 18 34.62 -0.86 9.54
C PRO A 18 33.37 -0.23 8.91
N ALA A 19 33.62 0.73 8.02
CA ALA A 19 32.59 1.37 7.21
C ALA A 19 31.75 0.31 6.50
N ALA A 20 30.45 0.30 6.78
CA ALA A 20 29.49 -0.49 6.05
C ALA A 20 29.58 -0.12 4.56
N THR A 21 30.08 -1.05 3.76
CA THR A 21 30.05 -0.98 2.30
C THR A 21 28.61 -0.78 1.87
N GLY A 22 28.37 0.28 1.09
CA GLY A 22 27.05 0.65 0.59
C GLY A 22 26.31 -0.56 0.07
N SER A 23 25.13 -0.82 0.64
CA SER A 23 24.19 -1.76 0.06
C SER A 23 23.76 -1.17 -1.28
N ASP A 24 24.25 -1.74 -2.37
CA ASP A 24 23.77 -1.50 -3.72
C ASP A 24 22.35 -2.08 -3.79
N LYS A 25 21.38 -1.31 -3.27
CA LYS A 25 19.97 -1.65 -3.39
C LYS A 25 19.66 -1.47 -4.88
N PRO A 26 19.27 -2.54 -5.61
CA PRO A 26 19.05 -2.44 -7.05
C PRO A 26 18.11 -1.28 -7.34
N ALA A 27 18.45 -0.46 -8.34
CA ALA A 27 17.64 0.69 -8.72
C ALA A 27 16.22 0.22 -9.06
N VAL A 28 15.22 0.81 -8.39
CA VAL A 28 13.81 0.50 -8.62
C VAL A 28 13.47 0.82 -10.08
N VAL A 29 13.12 -0.20 -10.87
CA VAL A 29 12.68 -0.03 -12.25
C VAL A 29 11.28 0.58 -12.25
N LYS A 30 11.16 1.83 -12.69
CA LYS A 30 9.85 2.51 -12.77
C LYS A 30 8.95 1.88 -13.82
N ARG A 31 7.68 1.69 -13.46
CA ARG A 31 6.58 1.26 -14.32
C ARG A 31 5.83 2.48 -14.84
N ASP A 32 5.37 2.39 -16.09
CA ASP A 32 4.40 3.33 -16.69
C ASP A 32 2.97 2.94 -16.28
N ALA A 33 2.71 2.89 -14.98
CA ALA A 33 1.44 2.44 -14.43
C ALA A 33 1.13 3.18 -13.13
N THR A 34 0.09 4.02 -13.17
CA THR A 34 -0.43 4.69 -11.97
C THR A 34 -1.34 3.75 -11.18
N VAL A 35 -1.17 3.69 -9.87
CA VAL A 35 -2.04 2.98 -8.93
C VAL A 35 -2.68 4.00 -8.00
N ILE A 36 -4.01 3.95 -7.86
CA ILE A 36 -4.72 4.76 -6.85
C ILE A 36 -4.86 3.94 -5.57
N VAL A 37 -4.48 4.53 -4.44
CA VAL A 37 -4.71 3.99 -3.09
C VAL A 37 -5.72 4.89 -2.37
N ALA A 38 -6.77 4.30 -1.80
CA ALA A 38 -7.82 5.04 -1.10
C ALA A 38 -8.28 4.32 0.18
N GLY A 39 -8.48 5.08 1.25
CA GLY A 39 -9.17 4.62 2.45
C GLY A 39 -10.69 4.53 2.25
N GLY A 40 -11.34 3.62 2.96
CA GLY A 40 -12.81 3.56 3.05
C GLY A 40 -13.41 4.88 3.54
N THR A 41 -14.65 5.19 3.14
CA THR A 41 -15.33 6.45 3.47
C THR A 41 -15.42 6.75 4.98
N SER A 42 -15.50 5.71 5.81
CA SER A 42 -15.59 5.81 7.26
C SER A 42 -14.24 5.59 7.97
N ASP A 43 -13.17 5.36 7.23
CA ASP A 43 -11.90 4.88 7.77
C ASP A 43 -10.84 6.00 7.86
N SER A 44 -10.55 6.44 9.08
CA SER A 44 -9.56 7.49 9.37
C SER A 44 -8.12 6.99 9.50
N HIS A 45 -7.88 5.67 9.37
CA HIS A 45 -6.55 5.11 9.52
C HIS A 45 -5.68 5.45 8.30
N THR A 46 -4.43 5.81 8.57
CA THR A 46 -3.50 6.29 7.54
C THR A 46 -2.34 5.35 7.30
N TRP A 47 -1.93 4.54 8.27
CA TRP A 47 -0.73 3.73 8.16
C TRP A 47 -0.90 2.56 7.19
N ASN A 48 -2.07 1.92 7.11
CA ASN A 48 -2.33 0.96 6.04
C ASN A 48 -2.11 1.57 4.64
N LEU A 49 -2.50 2.84 4.44
CA LEU A 49 -2.36 3.55 3.18
C LEU A 49 -0.92 3.93 2.87
N VAL A 50 -0.19 4.45 3.87
CA VAL A 50 1.24 4.78 3.73
C VAL A 50 2.05 3.51 3.48
N PHE A 51 1.73 2.41 4.15
CA PHE A 51 2.37 1.11 3.90
C PHE A 51 2.15 0.65 2.46
N LEU A 52 0.90 0.66 1.98
CA LEU A 52 0.58 0.28 0.61
C LEU A 52 1.29 1.18 -0.41
N GLN A 53 1.34 2.49 -0.16
CA GLN A 53 2.08 3.41 -1.01
C GLN A 53 3.56 3.04 -1.09
N LEU A 54 4.24 2.87 0.04
CA LEU A 54 5.66 2.50 0.07
C LEU A 54 5.91 1.16 -0.63
N LEU A 55 5.05 0.16 -0.41
CA LEU A 55 5.14 -1.14 -1.08
C LEU A 55 5.01 -1.01 -2.60
N LEU A 56 4.00 -0.28 -3.08
CA LEU A 56 3.75 -0.09 -4.50
C LEU A 56 4.86 0.74 -5.18
N GLU A 57 5.35 1.78 -4.51
CA GLU A 57 6.48 2.59 -4.98
C GLU A 57 7.78 1.79 -5.01
N GLU A 58 8.04 0.91 -4.03
CA GLU A 58 9.20 0.01 -4.04
C GLU A 58 9.13 -0.99 -5.20
N LEU A 59 7.92 -1.38 -5.59
CA LEU A 59 7.68 -2.16 -6.79
C LEU A 59 7.77 -1.33 -8.07
N GLY A 60 7.87 0.00 -7.99
CA GLY A 60 8.09 0.89 -9.14
C GLY A 60 6.82 1.48 -9.75
N PHE A 61 5.65 1.33 -9.13
CA PHE A 61 4.43 2.01 -9.58
C PHE A 61 4.47 3.51 -9.27
N ASP A 62 3.76 4.31 -10.06
CA ASP A 62 3.42 5.69 -9.71
C ASP A 62 2.17 5.65 -8.82
N VAL A 63 2.26 6.15 -7.58
CA VAL A 63 1.17 5.98 -6.61
C VAL A 63 0.48 7.31 -6.33
N VAL A 64 -0.84 7.30 -6.49
CA VAL A 64 -1.71 8.39 -6.07
C VAL A 64 -2.49 7.93 -4.84
N ASN A 65 -2.01 8.35 -3.68
CA ASN A 65 -2.66 8.07 -2.41
C ASN A 65 -3.67 9.19 -2.08
N LEU A 66 -4.95 8.88 -2.16
CA LEU A 66 -6.05 9.81 -1.86
C LEU A 66 -6.27 10.02 -0.36
N GLY A 67 -5.59 9.24 0.48
CA GLY A 67 -5.66 9.33 1.93
C GLY A 67 -6.86 8.60 2.54
N PRO A 68 -7.14 8.84 3.82
CA PRO A 68 -8.26 8.23 4.55
C PRO A 68 -9.59 8.92 4.24
N CYS A 69 -10.71 8.29 4.65
CA CYS A 69 -12.05 8.85 4.56
C CYS A 69 -12.43 9.37 3.16
N VAL A 70 -12.03 8.66 2.10
CA VAL A 70 -12.14 9.17 0.72
C VAL A 70 -13.61 9.19 0.28
N PRO A 71 -14.18 10.36 -0.07
CA PRO A 71 -15.52 10.42 -0.63
C PRO A 71 -15.60 9.66 -1.96
N THR A 72 -16.69 8.93 -2.18
CA THR A 72 -16.82 8.10 -3.38
C THR A 72 -16.78 8.90 -4.67
N ASP A 73 -17.33 10.12 -4.69
CA ASP A 73 -17.29 10.98 -5.88
C ASP A 73 -15.87 11.43 -6.23
N LEU A 74 -15.01 11.66 -5.21
CA LEU A 74 -13.61 11.96 -5.42
C LEU A 74 -12.87 10.75 -5.99
N LEU A 75 -13.16 9.56 -5.47
CA LEU A 75 -12.57 8.31 -5.97
C LEU A 75 -12.85 8.12 -7.47
N VAL A 76 -14.11 8.32 -7.87
CA VAL A 76 -14.55 8.20 -9.26
C VAL A 76 -13.88 9.27 -10.13
N ALA A 77 -13.88 10.53 -9.69
CA ALA A 77 -13.28 11.64 -10.44
C ALA A 77 -11.78 11.43 -10.68
N GLU A 78 -11.03 11.04 -9.66
CA GLU A 78 -9.58 10.79 -9.77
C GLU A 78 -9.30 9.55 -10.65
N SER A 79 -10.14 8.52 -10.56
CA SER A 79 -10.02 7.32 -11.42
C SER A 79 -10.25 7.65 -12.89
N LEU A 80 -11.24 8.50 -13.21
CA LEU A 80 -11.49 8.98 -14.57
C LEU A 80 -10.35 9.83 -15.10
N ALA A 81 -9.86 10.77 -14.28
CA ALA A 81 -8.82 11.70 -14.67
C ALA A 81 -7.48 11.00 -14.95
N ARG A 82 -7.14 9.98 -14.16
CA ARG A 82 -5.82 9.34 -14.20
C ARG A 82 -5.77 8.05 -14.98
N ARG A 83 -6.91 7.39 -15.19
CA ARG A 83 -7.00 6.06 -15.82
C ARG A 83 -5.99 5.08 -15.21
N PRO A 84 -6.03 4.86 -13.88
CA PRO A 84 -5.03 4.04 -13.22
C PRO A 84 -5.05 2.61 -13.73
N ALA A 85 -3.91 1.92 -13.63
CA ALA A 85 -3.81 0.49 -13.93
C ALA A 85 -4.46 -0.38 -12.84
N LEU A 86 -4.58 0.15 -11.63
CA LEU A 86 -5.20 -0.52 -10.49
C LEU A 86 -5.78 0.51 -9.51
N LEU A 87 -6.96 0.21 -8.96
CA LEU A 87 -7.52 0.85 -7.78
C LEU A 87 -7.37 -0.09 -6.57
N VAL A 88 -6.77 0.41 -5.49
CA VAL A 88 -6.61 -0.30 -4.21
C VAL A 88 -7.39 0.43 -3.13
N VAL A 89 -8.45 -0.20 -2.63
CA VAL A 89 -9.19 0.28 -1.45
C VAL A 89 -8.68 -0.45 -0.21
N SER A 90 -8.34 0.29 0.84
CA SER A 90 -7.90 -0.32 2.10
C SER A 90 -8.73 0.18 3.26
N SER A 91 -9.13 -0.75 4.11
CA SER A 91 -9.82 -0.44 5.36
C SER A 91 -9.37 -1.37 6.49
N VAL A 92 -9.20 -0.80 7.68
CA VAL A 92 -8.82 -1.51 8.90
C VAL A 92 -9.73 -1.18 10.09
N ASN A 93 -10.76 -0.35 9.90
CA ASN A 93 -11.71 0.02 10.96
C ASN A 93 -12.77 -1.06 11.28
N GLY A 94 -12.84 -2.15 10.51
CA GLY A 94 -13.85 -3.21 10.69
C GLY A 94 -15.20 -2.94 10.03
N HIS A 95 -15.34 -1.86 9.25
CA HIS A 95 -16.53 -1.51 8.48
C HIS A 95 -16.27 -1.48 6.96
N GLY A 96 -15.09 -1.92 6.54
CA GLY A 96 -14.64 -1.91 5.15
C GLY A 96 -15.54 -2.66 4.16
N TYR A 97 -16.28 -3.69 4.61
CA TYR A 97 -17.25 -4.37 3.74
C TYR A 97 -18.35 -3.40 3.24
N GLN A 98 -18.96 -2.61 4.13
CA GLN A 98 -20.07 -1.71 3.75
C GLN A 98 -19.57 -0.54 2.91
N ASP A 99 -18.43 0.05 3.30
CA ASP A 99 -17.79 1.10 2.52
C ASP A 99 -17.38 0.58 1.13
N GLY A 100 -16.79 -0.61 1.08
CA GLY A 100 -16.35 -1.27 -0.15
C GLY A 100 -17.48 -1.47 -1.14
N ILE A 101 -18.61 -2.07 -0.72
CA ILE A 101 -19.79 -2.27 -1.58
C ILE A 101 -20.27 -0.95 -2.19
N ARG A 102 -20.36 0.12 -1.37
CA ARG A 102 -20.79 1.44 -1.85
C ARG A 102 -19.79 2.04 -2.84
N MET A 103 -18.50 1.97 -2.52
CA MET A 103 -17.43 2.55 -3.33
C MET A 103 -17.33 1.88 -4.69
N ILE A 104 -17.28 0.54 -4.73
CA ILE A 104 -17.14 -0.17 -5.99
C ILE A 104 -18.40 -0.06 -6.85
N GLY A 105 -19.59 -0.08 -6.24
CA GLY A 105 -20.84 0.13 -6.97
C GLY A 105 -20.83 1.45 -7.74
N LYS A 106 -20.41 2.54 -7.10
CA LYS A 106 -20.29 3.86 -7.75
C LYS A 106 -19.22 3.91 -8.84
N VAL A 107 -18.10 3.21 -8.66
CA VAL A 107 -17.08 3.08 -9.72
C VAL A 107 -17.65 2.34 -10.93
N ARG A 108 -18.41 1.26 -10.71
CA ARG A 108 -19.00 0.45 -11.80
C ARG A 108 -20.22 1.08 -12.46
N GLU A 109 -20.87 2.05 -11.82
CA GLU A 109 -21.88 2.90 -12.48
C GLU A 109 -21.28 3.75 -13.62
N CYS A 110 -19.97 4.04 -13.60
CA CYS A 110 -19.27 4.74 -14.66
C CYS A 110 -18.75 3.78 -15.74
N ALA A 111 -19.31 3.88 -16.94
CA ALA A 111 -18.95 3.00 -18.06
C ALA A 111 -17.46 3.04 -18.42
N GLU A 112 -16.81 4.21 -18.32
CA GLU A 112 -15.39 4.38 -18.60
C GLU A 112 -14.47 3.66 -17.59
N LEU A 113 -15.00 3.32 -16.41
CA LEU A 113 -14.29 2.62 -15.34
C LEU A 113 -14.73 1.16 -15.20
N SER A 114 -15.64 0.66 -16.05
CA SER A 114 -16.19 -0.69 -15.90
C SER A 114 -15.12 -1.78 -15.96
N ALA A 115 -14.03 -1.55 -16.69
CA ALA A 115 -12.90 -2.46 -16.85
C ALA A 115 -11.68 -2.11 -15.98
N LEU A 116 -11.76 -1.09 -15.12
CA LEU A 116 -10.66 -0.71 -14.21
C LEU A 116 -10.44 -1.84 -13.19
N PRO A 117 -9.25 -2.46 -13.11
CA PRO A 117 -8.97 -3.42 -12.04
C PRO A 117 -9.10 -2.75 -10.68
N ALA A 118 -9.84 -3.36 -9.77
CA ALA A 118 -10.10 -2.84 -8.44
C ALA A 118 -9.97 -3.96 -7.40
N VAL A 119 -9.24 -3.69 -6.33
CA VAL A 119 -9.09 -4.61 -5.20
C VAL A 119 -9.38 -3.92 -3.88
N ILE A 120 -9.76 -4.70 -2.88
CA ILE A 120 -9.98 -4.22 -1.52
C ILE A 120 -9.27 -5.12 -0.51
N GLY A 121 -8.76 -4.55 0.58
CA GLY A 121 -8.23 -5.38 1.65
C GLY A 121 -8.03 -4.71 2.99
N GLY A 122 -7.63 -5.54 3.96
CA GLY A 122 -7.44 -5.19 5.35
C GLY A 122 -8.50 -5.82 6.25
N LYS A 123 -8.82 -5.15 7.37
CA LYS A 123 -9.82 -5.61 8.34
C LYS A 123 -11.20 -5.07 7.97
N LEU A 124 -11.87 -5.80 7.09
CA LEU A 124 -13.16 -5.38 6.51
C LEU A 124 -14.39 -5.62 7.42
N GLY A 125 -14.20 -6.31 8.54
CA GLY A 125 -15.25 -6.64 9.51
C GLY A 125 -14.74 -6.65 10.94
N ILE A 126 -15.64 -6.51 11.91
CA ILE A 126 -15.32 -6.58 13.33
C ILE A 126 -15.22 -8.02 13.88
N ALA A 127 -15.83 -8.99 13.19
CA ALA A 127 -15.90 -10.39 13.61
C ALA A 127 -14.66 -11.23 13.24
N GLY A 128 -13.61 -10.58 12.71
CA GLY A 128 -12.42 -11.24 12.18
C GLY A 128 -12.47 -11.37 10.66
N ALA A 129 -11.98 -12.52 10.15
CA ALA A 129 -11.97 -12.81 8.72
C ALA A 129 -13.39 -12.73 8.13
N GLN A 130 -13.51 -12.25 6.89
CA GLN A 130 -14.79 -12.16 6.21
C GLN A 130 -15.38 -13.53 5.96
N SER A 131 -16.71 -13.65 6.00
CA SER A 131 -17.36 -14.87 5.54
C SER A 131 -17.16 -15.04 4.03
N ALA A 132 -17.24 -16.28 3.55
CA ALA A 132 -17.18 -16.57 2.12
C ALA A 132 -18.28 -15.83 1.32
N GLU A 133 -19.43 -15.59 1.96
CA GLU A 133 -20.55 -14.85 1.38
C GLU A 133 -20.22 -13.36 1.21
N GLN A 134 -19.69 -12.71 2.25
CA GLN A 134 -19.26 -11.31 2.17
C GLN A 134 -18.16 -11.09 1.12
N LEU A 135 -17.24 -12.04 1.01
CA LEU A 135 -16.22 -12.06 -0.03
C LEU A 135 -16.85 -12.16 -1.41
N ALA A 136 -17.76 -13.12 -1.62
CA ALA A 136 -18.44 -13.30 -2.89
C ALA A 136 -19.26 -12.07 -3.29
N GLU A 137 -19.89 -11.39 -2.33
CA GLU A 137 -20.65 -10.16 -2.56
C GLU A 137 -19.76 -8.98 -2.98
N LEU A 138 -18.57 -8.81 -2.38
CA LEU A 138 -17.62 -7.79 -2.79
C LEU A 138 -17.13 -8.02 -4.23
N ILE A 139 -16.86 -9.28 -4.58
CA ILE A 139 -16.48 -9.65 -5.95
C ILE A 139 -17.65 -9.41 -6.92
N ALA A 140 -18.86 -9.86 -6.57
CA ALA A 140 -20.05 -9.67 -7.39
C ALA A 140 -20.42 -8.19 -7.57
N ALA A 141 -20.13 -7.33 -6.58
CA ALA A 141 -20.31 -5.89 -6.66
C ALA A 141 -19.28 -5.22 -7.61
N GLY A 142 -18.17 -5.90 -7.91
CA GLY A 142 -17.24 -5.51 -8.96
C GLY A 142 -15.78 -5.39 -8.56
N TYR A 143 -15.38 -5.85 -7.36
CA TYR A 143 -13.95 -6.02 -7.06
C TYR A 143 -13.41 -7.26 -7.77
N ASP A 144 -12.16 -7.19 -8.22
CA ASP A 144 -11.47 -8.30 -8.87
C ASP A 144 -10.81 -9.23 -7.85
N ALA A 145 -10.43 -8.70 -6.68
CA ALA A 145 -9.89 -9.48 -5.57
C ALA A 145 -10.13 -8.79 -4.22
N VAL A 146 -10.18 -9.60 -3.16
CA VAL A 146 -10.26 -9.14 -1.77
C VAL A 146 -9.16 -9.81 -0.95
N PHE A 147 -8.50 -9.05 -0.08
CA PHE A 147 -7.38 -9.51 0.74
C PHE A 147 -7.65 -9.29 2.22
N ASP A 148 -7.20 -10.22 3.07
CA ASP A 148 -7.20 -10.05 4.52
C ASP A 148 -6.04 -9.15 5.01
N ASP A 149 -6.04 -8.81 6.31
CA ASP A 149 -4.99 -8.04 6.98
C ASP A 149 -3.81 -8.90 7.48
N GLY A 150 -3.76 -10.18 7.10
CA GLY A 150 -2.72 -11.12 7.46
C GLY A 150 -1.56 -11.19 6.46
N ALA A 151 -0.54 -11.97 6.83
CA ALA A 151 0.65 -12.17 5.99
C ALA A 151 0.33 -12.82 4.64
N GLU A 152 -0.65 -13.74 4.59
CA GLU A 152 -1.07 -14.38 3.35
C GLU A 152 -1.83 -13.42 2.43
N GLY A 153 -2.63 -12.49 2.99
CA GLY A 153 -3.27 -11.40 2.26
C GLY A 153 -2.23 -10.53 1.54
N ILE A 154 -1.17 -10.13 2.24
CA ILE A 154 -0.05 -9.36 1.66
C ILE A 154 0.68 -10.16 0.56
N ALA A 155 1.01 -11.43 0.82
CA ALA A 155 1.68 -12.28 -0.16
C ALA A 155 0.83 -12.49 -1.42
N SER A 156 -0.48 -12.66 -1.26
CA SER A 156 -1.43 -12.77 -2.37
C SER A 156 -1.55 -11.48 -3.17
N PHE A 157 -1.55 -10.34 -2.49
CA PHE A 157 -1.56 -9.03 -3.13
C PHE A 157 -0.31 -8.80 -3.97
N GLN A 158 0.88 -9.14 -3.46
CA GLN A 158 2.13 -9.06 -4.22
C GLN A 158 2.10 -9.92 -5.48
N ARG A 159 1.60 -11.16 -5.40
CA ARG A 159 1.43 -12.02 -6.59
C ARG A 159 0.49 -11.41 -7.64
N LEU A 160 -0.58 -10.73 -7.20
CA LEU A 160 -1.46 -9.99 -8.11
C LEU A 160 -0.69 -8.85 -8.80
N LEU A 161 0.08 -8.06 -8.04
CA LEU A 161 0.86 -6.95 -8.60
C LEU A 161 1.88 -7.41 -9.64
N ASP A 162 2.51 -8.56 -9.43
CA ASP A 162 3.44 -9.16 -10.39
C ASP A 162 2.77 -9.62 -11.69
N SER A 163 1.48 -9.94 -11.65
CA SER A 163 0.69 -10.35 -12.81
C SER A 163 0.18 -9.18 -13.67
N LEU A 164 0.26 -7.95 -13.16
CA LEU A 164 -0.21 -6.78 -13.88
C LEU A 164 0.67 -6.52 -15.13
N PRO A 165 0.08 -6.08 -16.26
CA PRO A 165 0.84 -5.80 -17.48
C PRO A 165 1.93 -4.75 -17.21
N GLN A 166 3.19 -5.13 -17.41
CA GLN A 166 4.32 -4.22 -17.26
C GLN A 166 4.49 -3.40 -18.55
N ARG A 167 4.07 -2.14 -18.54
CA ARG A 167 4.63 -1.14 -19.46
C ARG A 167 5.84 -0.52 -18.79
N VAL A 168 7.01 -0.76 -19.37
CA VAL A 168 8.28 -0.20 -18.89
C VAL A 168 8.50 1.13 -19.62
N LEU A 169 8.85 2.18 -18.89
CA LEU A 169 9.32 3.43 -19.49
C LEU A 169 10.71 3.14 -20.08
N THR A 170 10.81 3.10 -21.41
CA THR A 170 12.09 2.98 -22.15
C THR A 170 12.80 4.32 -22.24
#